data_AF-A0A9E5DCB3-F1
#
_entry.id   AF-A0A9E5DCB3-F1
#
_cell.length_a   1.000
_cell.length_b   1.000
_cell.length_c   1.000
_cell.angle_alpha   90.00
_cell.angle_beta   90.00
_cell.angle_gamma   90.00
#
_symmetry.space_group_name_H-M   'P 1'
#
loop_
_entity.id
_entity.type
_entity.pdbx_description
1 polymer ?
#
loop_
_entity_poly.entity_id
_entity_poly.type
_entity_poly.pdbx_seq_one_letter_code
_entity_poly.pdbx_strand_id
1 'polypeptide(L)'
;MADVTITVPQDIVQALRLPPDTVAAELQRELAVALYQRGILSSGKAAALAKMSRWEWEELLGSRKIPRHYADEDLDRDIAYAARS
;
A
#
# COMPACT_ATOMS: atom_id res chain seq x y z
N MET A 1 7.55 -6.13 16.89
CA MET A 1 7.24 -7.23 15.94
C MET A 1 8.28 -7.21 14.84
N ALA A 2 8.60 -8.37 14.26
CA ALA A 2 9.54 -8.49 13.15
C ALA A 2 8.85 -8.28 11.80
N ASP A 3 9.63 -8.04 10.77
CA ASP A 3 9.15 -7.90 9.38
C ASP A 3 8.52 -9.21 8.87
N VAL A 4 7.57 -9.07 7.93
CA VAL A 4 6.91 -10.20 7.27
C VAL A 4 7.51 -10.38 5.87
N THR A 5 7.95 -11.59 5.54
CA THR A 5 8.45 -11.94 4.20
C THR A 5 7.38 -12.72 3.43
N ILE A 6 7.08 -12.27 2.21
CA ILE A 6 6.21 -12.96 1.26
C ILE A 6 7.09 -13.53 0.14
N THR A 7 7.04 -14.84 -0.06
CA THR A 7 7.77 -15.50 -1.15
C THR A 7 6.82 -15.73 -2.33
N VAL A 8 7.23 -15.28 -3.51
CA VAL A 8 6.49 -15.52 -4.76
C VAL A 8 7.23 -16.57 -5.57
N PRO A 9 6.55 -17.66 -5.99
CA PRO A 9 7.15 -18.69 -6.82
C PRO A 9 7.72 -18.14 -8.14
N GLN A 10 8.81 -18.73 -8.62
CA GLN A 10 9.54 -18.23 -9.79
C GLN A 10 8.70 -18.25 -11.08
N ASP A 11 7.87 -19.26 -11.26
CA ASP A 11 6.94 -19.39 -12.39
C ASP A 11 5.92 -18.24 -12.41
N ILE A 12 5.43 -17.83 -11.24
CA ILE A 12 4.55 -16.66 -11.10
C ILE A 12 5.31 -15.37 -11.42
N VAL A 13 6.55 -15.21 -10.92
CA VAL A 13 7.39 -14.05 -11.25
C VAL A 13 7.63 -13.93 -12.76
N GLN A 14 7.87 -15.06 -13.44
CA GLN A 14 8.04 -15.09 -14.89
C GLN A 14 6.75 -14.74 -15.63
N ALA A 15 5.58 -15.10 -15.09
CA ALA A 15 4.29 -14.79 -15.68
C ALA A 15 3.89 -13.30 -15.61
N LEU A 16 4.45 -12.53 -14.66
CA LEU A 16 4.16 -11.09 -14.50
C LEU A 16 4.63 -10.23 -15.68
N ARG A 17 5.55 -10.72 -16.51
CA ARG A 17 6.15 -9.98 -17.66
C ARG A 17 6.69 -8.59 -17.28
N LEU A 18 7.15 -8.44 -16.04
CA LEU A 18 7.80 -7.23 -15.54
C LEU A 18 9.33 -7.41 -15.57
N PRO A 19 10.10 -6.31 -15.70
CA PRO A 19 11.55 -6.34 -15.53
C PRO A 19 11.93 -6.94 -14.16
N PRO A 20 12.86 -7.92 -14.09
CA PRO A 20 13.18 -8.62 -12.84
C PRO A 20 13.64 -7.71 -11.68
N ASP A 21 14.27 -6.58 -12.02
CA ASP A 21 14.74 -5.55 -11.11
C ASP A 21 13.61 -4.72 -10.49
N THR A 22 12.41 -4.70 -11.10
CA THR A 22 11.28 -3.91 -10.62
C THR A 22 10.13 -4.74 -10.06
N VAL A 23 10.10 -6.07 -10.28
CA VAL A 23 9.02 -6.97 -9.82
C VAL A 23 8.69 -6.76 -8.34
N ALA A 24 9.70 -6.78 -7.47
CA ALA A 24 9.48 -6.69 -6.03
C ALA A 24 8.85 -5.34 -5.63
N ALA A 25 9.33 -4.24 -6.24
CA ALA A 25 8.79 -2.90 -5.99
C ALA A 25 7.35 -2.78 -6.50
N GLU A 26 7.03 -3.36 -7.66
CA GLU A 26 5.67 -3.34 -8.19
C GLU A 26 4.72 -4.16 -7.32
N LEU A 27 5.11 -5.39 -6.93
CA LEU A 27 4.30 -6.22 -6.04
C LEU A 27 4.08 -5.56 -4.67
N GLN A 28 5.11 -4.89 -4.13
CA GLN A 28 4.99 -4.13 -2.89
C GLN A 28 4.00 -2.96 -3.04
N ARG A 29 4.01 -2.27 -4.18
CA ARG A 29 3.05 -1.21 -4.51
C ARG A 29 1.64 -1.75 -4.67
N GLU A 30 1.45 -2.85 -5.39
CA GLU A 30 0.14 -3.50 -5.56
C GLU A 30 -0.42 -3.96 -4.22
N LEU A 31 0.42 -4.53 -3.34
CA LEU A 31 0.02 -4.91 -1.99
C LEU A 31 -0.44 -3.68 -1.18
N ALA A 32 0.32 -2.58 -1.22
CA ALA A 32 -0.05 -1.36 -0.53
C ALA A 32 -1.39 -0.80 -1.01
N VAL A 33 -1.61 -0.75 -2.32
CA VAL A 33 -2.86 -0.30 -2.93
C VAL A 33 -4.03 -1.20 -2.52
N ALA A 34 -3.86 -2.52 -2.61
CA ALA A 34 -4.91 -3.47 -2.25
C ALA A 34 -5.29 -3.38 -0.76
N LEU A 35 -4.32 -3.18 0.13
CA LEU A 35 -4.58 -3.01 1.56
C LEU A 35 -5.25 -1.68 1.89
N TYR A 36 -4.93 -0.61 1.16
CA TYR A 36 -5.61 0.67 1.26
C TYR A 36 -7.08 0.60 0.80
N GLN A 37 -7.32 0.04 -0.40
CA GLN A 37 -8.68 -0.10 -0.93
C GLN A 37 -9.60 -0.97 -0.06
N ARG A 38 -9.02 -1.86 0.75
CA ARG A 38 -9.74 -2.70 1.71
C ARG A 38 -9.93 -2.04 3.08
N GLY A 39 -9.46 -0.81 3.28
CA GLY A 39 -9.48 -0.09 4.55
C GLY A 39 -8.61 -0.70 5.65
N ILE A 40 -7.66 -1.57 5.30
CA ILE A 40 -6.77 -2.24 6.25
C ILE A 40 -5.61 -1.31 6.64
N LEU A 41 -5.07 -0.58 5.66
CA LEU A 41 -4.05 0.44 5.87
C LEU A 41 -4.63 1.81 5.57
N SER A 42 -4.33 2.80 6.43
CA SER A 42 -4.59 4.19 6.03
C SER A 42 -3.68 4.60 4.89
N SER A 43 -4.08 5.65 4.17
CA SER A 43 -3.31 6.24 3.07
C SER A 43 -1.83 6.44 3.41
N GLY A 44 -1.51 7.03 4.58
CA GLY A 44 -0.12 7.25 5.00
C GLY A 44 0.69 5.97 5.23
N LYS A 45 0.08 4.91 5.79
CA LYS A 45 0.76 3.62 5.99
C LYS A 45 0.91 2.85 4.69
N ALA A 46 -0.06 2.95 3.78
CA ALA A 46 0.02 2.38 2.44
C ALA A 46 1.12 3.07 1.60
N ALA A 47 1.20 4.40 1.62
CA ALA A 47 2.28 5.15 0.99
C ALA A 47 3.67 4.73 1.51
N ALA A 48 3.81 4.58 2.84
CA ALA A 48 5.03 4.10 3.46
C ALA A 48 5.37 2.66 3.03
N LEU A 49 4.38 1.76 2.98
CA LEU A 49 4.58 0.40 2.47
C LEU A 49 5.00 0.40 1.01
N ALA A 50 4.44 1.27 0.17
CA ALA A 50 4.81 1.43 -1.24
C ALA A 50 6.18 2.11 -1.44
N LYS A 51 6.84 2.57 -0.35
CA LYS A 51 8.06 3.39 -0.37
C LYS A 51 7.91 4.67 -1.21
N MET A 52 6.73 5.28 -1.15
CA MET A 52 6.37 6.48 -1.89
C MET A 52 6.21 7.67 -0.95
N SER A 53 6.56 8.85 -1.45
CA SER A 53 6.14 10.11 -0.84
C SER A 53 4.61 10.26 -0.91
N ARG A 54 4.06 11.16 -0.10
CA ARG A 54 2.63 11.48 -0.13
C ARG A 54 2.17 11.93 -1.52
N TRP A 55 3.01 12.70 -2.23
CA TRP A 55 2.68 13.19 -3.56
C TRP A 55 2.61 12.05 -4.59
N GLU A 56 3.64 11.21 -4.64
CA GLU A 56 3.68 10.04 -5.55
C GLU A 56 2.52 9.07 -5.28
N TRP A 57 2.16 8.89 -4.01
CA TRP A 57 1.01 8.09 -3.63
C TRP A 57 -0.32 8.66 -4.11
N GLU A 58 -0.56 9.97 -3.92
CA GLU A 58 -1.77 10.63 -4.39
C GLU A 58 -1.88 10.64 -5.92
N GLU A 59 -0.75 10.78 -6.62
CA GLU A 59 -0.65 10.66 -8.07
C GLU A 59 -0.97 9.22 -8.53
N LEU A 60 -0.46 8.21 -7.82
CA LEU A 60 -0.78 6.80 -8.07
C LEU A 60 -2.28 6.53 -7.91
N LEU A 61 -2.89 6.97 -6.81
CA LEU A 61 -4.34 6.80 -6.58
C LEU A 61 -5.16 7.51 -7.67
N GLY A 62 -4.75 8.72 -8.05
CA GLY A 62 -5.38 9.50 -9.11
C GLY A 62 -5.31 8.82 -10.47
N SER A 63 -4.12 8.35 -10.87
CA SER A 63 -3.91 7.68 -12.16
C SER A 63 -4.71 6.36 -12.27
N ARG A 64 -4.89 5.67 -11.14
CA ARG A 64 -5.68 4.42 -11.06
C ARG A 64 -7.15 4.63 -10.76
N LYS A 65 -7.62 5.88 -10.63
CA LYS A 65 -9.00 6.25 -10.29
C LYS A 65 -9.49 5.57 -9.00
N ILE A 66 -8.60 5.42 -8.03
CA ILE A 66 -8.93 4.81 -6.74
C ILE A 66 -9.61 5.87 -5.87
N PRO A 67 -10.83 5.60 -5.35
CA PRO A 67 -11.51 6.53 -4.46
C PRO A 67 -10.64 6.84 -3.25
N ARG A 68 -10.54 8.13 -2.92
CA ARG A 68 -9.80 8.56 -1.75
C ARG A 68 -10.72 8.51 -0.54
N HIS A 69 -10.37 7.70 0.45
CA HIS A 69 -11.04 7.64 1.75
C HIS A 69 -10.63 8.83 2.64
N TYR A 70 -10.76 10.07 2.15
CA TYR A 70 -10.34 11.30 2.87
C TYR A 70 -11.16 11.58 4.14
N ALA A 71 -12.26 10.86 4.39
CA ALA A 71 -13.23 11.19 5.43
C ALA A 71 -13.35 10.16 6.56
N ASP A 72 -13.17 8.86 6.29
CA ASP A 72 -13.60 7.83 7.25
C ASP A 72 -12.44 7.19 8.06
N GLU A 73 -11.20 7.24 7.56
CA GLU A 73 -10.10 6.45 8.17
C GLU A 73 -9.19 7.24 9.11
N ASP A 74 -9.06 8.56 8.94
CA ASP A 74 -8.18 9.38 9.79
C ASP A 74 -8.85 9.69 11.14
N LEU A 75 -10.17 9.86 11.21
CA LEU A 75 -10.86 10.19 12.47
C LEU A 75 -10.88 9.01 13.45
N ASP A 76 -11.26 7.82 12.99
CA ASP A 76 -11.40 6.65 13.87
C ASP A 76 -10.04 6.11 14.34
N ARG A 77 -8.99 6.25 13.52
CA ARG A 77 -7.63 5.88 13.92
C ARG A 77 -6.98 6.88 14.86
N ASP A 78 -7.23 8.18 14.69
CA ASP A 78 -6.76 9.20 15.64
C ASP A 78 -7.47 9.06 17.00
N ILE A 79 -8.78 8.75 17.00
CA ILE A 79 -9.52 8.43 18.23
C ILE A 79 -8.97 7.15 18.88
N ALA A 80 -8.72 6.09 18.11
CA ALA A 80 -8.17 4.85 18.65
C ALA A 80 -6.72 4.98 19.17
N TYR A 81 -5.93 5.87 18.57
CA TYR A 81 -4.57 6.19 19.03
C TYR A 81 -4.61 7.03 20.31
N ALA A 82 -5.45 8.07 20.36
CA ALA A 82 -5.63 8.91 21.55
C ALA A 82 -6.27 8.16 22.74
N ALA A 83 -7.10 7.14 22.48
CA ALA A 83 -7.70 6.31 23.52
C ALA A 83 -6.76 5.21 24.07
N ARG A 84 -5.58 5.03 23.47
CA ARG A 84 -4.56 4.04 23.90
C ARG A 84 -3.30 4.67 24.51
N SER A 85 -3.22 6.01 24.57
CA SER A 85 -2.19 6.79 25.26
C SER A 85 -2.72 7.33 26.58
#